data_AF-A0A378WMK7-F1
#
_entry.id   AF-A0A378WMK7-F1
#
_cell.length_a   1.000
_cell.length_b   1.000
_cell.length_c   1.000
_cell.angle_alpha   90.00
_cell.angle_beta   90.00
_cell.angle_gamma   90.00
#
_symmetry.space_group_name_H-M   'P 1'
#
loop_
_entity.id
_entity.type
_entity.pdbx_description
1 polymer ?
#
loop_
_entity_poly.entity_id
_entity_poly.type
_entity_poly.pdbx_seq_one_letter_code
_entity_poly.pdbx_strand_id
1 'polypeptide(L)'
;MQEFHPLPGGSGQGLTAFFYALLLLMAGMLGAMIVHTMIDSALGFVPTEYGPWYVHYPATPVSRLRTLLIKWAVMTVAAVVVSAILLGIGAALGMPLDNPLGLYLYGVLAIIAVGFTGISILAAIGSAGLLVNMVLFIVLGLPSSGGTVPIEATPKYLGWLATFEPMHQVFLAVRSLLYFDGNGAAGFTRGFWMTVLGLTIGVVLGLVVTRFYDRKGLERKPINRTEPAPA
;
A
#
# COMPACT_ATOMS: atom_id res chain seq x y z
N MET A 1 -17.62 16.42 34.87
CA MET A 1 -16.50 15.46 34.99
C MET A 1 -16.61 14.53 33.80
N GLN A 2 -15.57 14.43 32.99
CA GLN A 2 -15.59 13.57 31.81
C GLN A 2 -15.50 12.13 32.30
N GLU A 3 -16.56 11.35 32.06
CA GLU A 3 -16.66 9.96 32.50
C GLU A 3 -15.55 9.16 31.81
N PHE A 4 -14.62 8.61 32.60
CA PHE A 4 -13.56 7.76 32.09
C PHE A 4 -14.19 6.45 31.63
N HIS A 5 -14.37 6.28 30.32
CA HIS A 5 -14.70 4.99 29.74
C HIS A 5 -13.43 4.16 29.58
N PRO A 6 -13.22 3.12 30.41
CA PRO A 6 -12.08 2.23 30.23
C PRO A 6 -12.16 1.56 28.85
N LEU A 7 -11.01 1.42 28.19
CA LEU A 7 -10.95 0.71 26.91
C LEU A 7 -11.35 -0.76 27.11
N PRO A 8 -12.10 -1.36 26.16
CA PRO A 8 -12.46 -2.78 26.23
C PRO A 8 -11.22 -3.67 26.34
N GLY A 9 -11.36 -4.81 27.02
CA GLY A 9 -10.35 -5.87 26.99
C GLY A 9 -10.01 -6.28 25.55
N GLY A 10 -8.76 -6.66 25.28
CA GLY A 10 -8.32 -7.01 23.92
C GLY A 10 -7.98 -5.82 23.00
N SER A 11 -8.12 -4.58 23.48
CA SER A 11 -7.73 -3.35 22.74
C SER A 11 -6.21 -3.07 22.70
N GLY A 12 -5.39 -3.92 23.34
CA GLY A 12 -3.94 -3.75 23.41
C GLY A 12 -3.51 -2.39 23.94
N GLN A 13 -4.19 -1.88 24.98
CA GLN A 13 -3.97 -0.54 25.55
C GLN A 13 -4.16 0.60 24.52
N GLY A 14 -5.04 0.40 23.53
CA GLY A 14 -5.33 1.36 22.47
C GLY A 14 -4.42 1.22 21.23
N LEU A 15 -3.34 0.44 21.31
CA LEU A 15 -2.35 0.30 20.24
C LEU A 15 -2.81 -0.63 19.10
N THR A 16 -3.88 -1.40 19.26
CA THR A 16 -4.34 -2.31 18.19
C THR A 16 -4.73 -1.54 16.92
N ALA A 17 -5.29 -0.33 17.03
CA ALA A 17 -5.55 0.53 15.88
C ALA A 17 -4.26 0.91 15.12
N PHE A 18 -3.17 1.19 15.83
CA PHE A 18 -1.88 1.48 15.23
C PHE A 18 -1.30 0.26 14.51
N PHE A 19 -1.27 -0.90 15.17
CA PHE A 19 -0.76 -2.13 14.56
C PHE A 19 -1.61 -2.59 13.39
N TYR A 20 -2.94 -2.45 13.47
CA TYR A 20 -3.84 -2.79 12.37
C TYR A 20 -3.61 -1.87 11.16
N ALA A 21 -3.47 -0.56 11.38
CA ALA A 21 -3.11 0.38 10.31
C ALA A 21 -1.74 0.05 9.69
N LEU A 22 -0.75 -0.30 10.52
CA LEU A 22 0.57 -0.70 10.05
C LEU A 22 0.49 -1.97 9.18
N LEU A 23 -0.30 -2.97 9.59
CA LEU A 23 -0.54 -4.17 8.81
C LEU A 23 -1.20 -3.88 7.46
N LEU A 24 -2.17 -2.96 7.41
CA LEU A 24 -2.79 -2.54 6.15
C LEU A 24 -1.77 -1.86 5.21
N LEU A 25 -0.93 -0.97 5.73
CA LEU A 25 0.10 -0.31 4.93
C LEU A 25 1.18 -1.29 4.45
N MET A 26 1.62 -2.18 5.33
CA MET A 26 2.59 -3.22 4.97
C MET A 26 2.00 -4.17 3.93
N ALA A 27 0.74 -4.60 4.09
CA ALA A 27 0.05 -5.41 3.09
C ALA A 27 -0.05 -4.69 1.73
N GLY A 28 -0.37 -3.39 1.72
CA GLY A 28 -0.37 -2.58 0.52
C GLY A 28 0.99 -2.47 -0.15
N MET A 29 2.03 -2.10 0.61
CA MET A 29 3.37 -1.90 0.06
C MET A 29 4.02 -3.22 -0.35
N LEU A 30 4.07 -4.20 0.54
CA LEU A 30 4.68 -5.50 0.26
C LEU A 30 3.88 -6.23 -0.83
N GLY A 31 2.55 -6.13 -0.80
CA GLY A 31 1.69 -6.62 -1.87
C GLY A 31 2.05 -5.99 -3.21
N ALA A 32 2.24 -4.67 -3.28
CA ALA A 32 2.69 -4.01 -4.50
C ALA A 32 4.03 -4.54 -5.00
N MET A 33 5.00 -4.77 -4.11
CA MET A 33 6.30 -5.34 -4.50
C MET A 33 6.16 -6.76 -5.04
N ILE A 34 5.42 -7.63 -4.34
CA ILE A 34 5.19 -9.02 -4.74
C ILE A 34 4.48 -9.07 -6.08
N VAL A 35 3.37 -8.33 -6.23
CA VAL A 35 2.59 -8.26 -7.47
C VAL A 35 3.44 -7.71 -8.62
N HIS A 36 4.27 -6.69 -8.35
CA HIS A 36 5.17 -6.13 -9.35
C HIS A 36 6.17 -7.16 -9.85
N THR A 37 6.87 -7.84 -8.93
CA THR A 37 7.90 -8.83 -9.24
C THR A 37 7.31 -10.06 -9.92
N MET A 38 6.20 -10.60 -9.40
CA MET A 38 5.54 -11.79 -9.97
C MET A 38 5.02 -11.55 -11.40
N ILE A 39 4.43 -10.38 -11.67
CA ILE A 39 3.95 -10.07 -13.01
C ILE A 39 5.10 -9.77 -13.96
N ASP A 40 6.15 -9.08 -13.51
CA ASP A 40 7.32 -8.84 -14.37
C ASP A 40 8.09 -10.12 -14.66
N SER A 41 8.14 -11.07 -13.71
CA SER A 41 8.76 -12.37 -13.93
C SER A 41 7.94 -13.26 -14.85
N ALA A 42 6.61 -13.27 -14.71
CA ALA A 42 5.70 -13.98 -15.60
C ALA A 42 5.69 -13.44 -17.04
N LEU A 43 5.93 -12.13 -17.22
CA LEU A 43 6.04 -11.50 -18.54
C LEU A 43 7.44 -11.60 -19.17
N GLY A 44 8.41 -12.20 -18.47
CA GLY A 44 9.78 -12.38 -18.94
C GLY A 44 10.68 -11.16 -18.80
N PHE A 45 10.27 -10.13 -18.04
CA PHE A 45 11.09 -8.94 -17.79
C PHE A 45 12.16 -9.14 -16.71
N VAL A 46 11.94 -10.11 -15.82
CA VAL A 46 12.86 -10.45 -14.72
C VAL A 46 13.02 -11.98 -14.68
N PRO A 47 14.25 -12.51 -14.59
CA PRO A 47 14.43 -13.95 -14.40
C PRO A 47 13.83 -14.41 -13.07
N THR A 48 13.19 -15.58 -13.10
CA THR A 48 12.64 -16.21 -11.90
C THR A 48 13.65 -17.22 -11.38
N GLU A 49 14.14 -16.99 -10.17
CA GLU A 49 15.08 -17.88 -9.50
C GLU A 49 14.42 -18.45 -8.23
N TYR A 50 14.27 -19.77 -8.18
CA TYR A 50 13.81 -20.49 -7.00
C TYR A 50 14.88 -21.50 -6.59
N GLY A 51 15.81 -21.09 -5.73
CA GLY A 51 16.92 -21.95 -5.30
C GLY A 51 17.78 -22.39 -6.49
N PRO A 52 17.91 -23.70 -6.79
CA PRO A 52 18.68 -24.19 -7.93
C PRO A 52 17.98 -24.02 -9.29
N TRP A 53 16.72 -23.58 -9.32
CA TRP A 53 15.91 -23.50 -10.54
C TRP A 53 15.92 -22.09 -11.13
N TYR A 54 16.48 -21.95 -12.32
CA TYR A 54 16.49 -20.70 -13.10
C TYR A 54 15.51 -20.81 -14.27
N VAL A 55 14.51 -19.94 -14.32
CA VAL A 55 13.54 -19.87 -15.41
C VAL A 55 13.45 -18.43 -15.93
N HIS A 56 13.74 -18.24 -17.21
CA HIS A 56 13.58 -16.96 -17.89
C HIS A 56 12.65 -17.12 -19.09
N TYR A 57 11.42 -16.62 -18.96
CA TYR A 57 10.45 -16.64 -20.05
C TYR A 57 10.81 -15.59 -21.13
N PRO A 58 10.51 -15.85 -22.41
CA PRO A 58 10.70 -14.85 -23.46
C PRO A 58 9.81 -13.63 -23.20
N ALA A 59 10.38 -12.43 -23.37
CA ALA A 59 9.68 -11.18 -23.12
C ALA A 59 8.40 -11.08 -23.98
N THR A 60 7.24 -11.01 -23.33
CA THR A 60 5.97 -10.89 -24.04
C THR A 60 5.74 -9.43 -24.46
N PRO A 61 5.40 -9.13 -25.73
CA PRO A 61 5.17 -7.77 -26.20
C PRO A 61 3.81 -7.25 -25.66
N VAL A 62 3.82 -6.75 -24.42
CA VAL A 62 2.66 -6.14 -23.76
C VAL A 62 2.96 -4.66 -23.50
N SER A 63 2.00 -3.78 -23.81
CA SER A 63 2.13 -2.34 -23.53
C SER A 63 2.27 -2.08 -22.03
N ARG A 64 2.97 -1.00 -21.65
CA ARG A 64 3.19 -0.69 -20.23
C ARG A 64 1.89 -0.40 -19.51
N LEU A 65 0.95 0.27 -20.18
CA LEU A 65 -0.39 0.50 -19.64
C LEU A 65 -1.13 -0.82 -19.34
N ARG A 66 -1.09 -1.79 -20.27
CA ARG A 66 -1.77 -3.07 -20.06
C ARG A 66 -1.14 -3.85 -18.91
N THR A 67 0.18 -3.87 -18.82
CA THR A 67 0.89 -4.47 -17.67
C THR A 67 0.53 -3.79 -16.35
N LEU A 68 0.42 -2.45 -16.33
CA LEU A 68 -0.01 -1.70 -15.15
C LEU A 68 -1.44 -2.08 -14.71
N LEU A 69 -2.37 -2.14 -15.66
CA LEU A 69 -3.76 -2.51 -15.38
C LEU A 69 -3.88 -3.94 -14.85
N ILE A 70 -3.08 -4.88 -15.37
CA ILE A 70 -3.03 -6.26 -14.86
C ILE A 70 -2.50 -6.26 -13.41
N LYS A 71 -1.42 -5.52 -13.12
CA LYS A 71 -0.88 -5.38 -11.76
C LYS A 71 -1.92 -4.82 -10.79
N TRP A 72 -2.65 -3.79 -11.19
CA TRP A 72 -3.73 -3.21 -10.38
C TRP A 72 -4.92 -4.15 -10.18
N ALA A 73 -5.29 -4.94 -11.20
CA ALA A 73 -6.36 -5.93 -11.08
C ALA A 73 -5.98 -7.01 -10.06
N VAL A 74 -4.77 -7.58 -10.14
CA VAL A 74 -4.28 -8.58 -9.18
C VAL A 74 -4.19 -7.97 -7.77
N MET A 75 -3.70 -6.74 -7.65
CA MET A 75 -3.62 -6.04 -6.36
C MET A 75 -5.00 -5.82 -5.72
N THR A 76 -6.02 -5.49 -6.51
CA THR A 76 -7.40 -5.34 -6.04
C THR A 76 -7.94 -6.64 -5.46
N VAL A 77 -7.74 -7.77 -6.15
CA VAL A 77 -8.17 -9.09 -5.66
C VAL A 77 -7.42 -9.46 -4.39
N ALA A 78 -6.10 -9.25 -4.35
CA ALA A 78 -5.30 -9.47 -3.16
C ALA A 78 -5.76 -8.61 -1.98
N ALA A 79 -6.11 -7.34 -2.20
CA ALA A 79 -6.59 -6.44 -1.15
C ALA A 79 -7.89 -6.94 -0.49
N VAL A 80 -8.84 -7.41 -1.30
CA VAL A 80 -10.10 -8.02 -0.82
C VAL A 80 -9.82 -9.21 0.09
N VAL A 81 -8.96 -10.13 -0.35
CA VAL A 81 -8.62 -11.35 0.40
C VAL A 81 -7.84 -11.01 1.67
N VAL A 82 -6.79 -10.19 1.57
CA VAL A 82 -5.92 -9.84 2.70
C VAL A 82 -6.69 -9.05 3.76
N SER A 83 -7.56 -8.12 3.37
CA SER A 83 -8.38 -7.38 4.33
C SER A 83 -9.36 -8.29 5.07
N ALA A 84 -9.94 -9.29 4.40
CA ALA A 84 -10.79 -10.30 5.05
C ALA A 84 -9.99 -11.15 6.06
N ILE A 85 -8.78 -11.57 5.69
CA ILE A 85 -7.88 -12.32 6.58
C ILE A 85 -7.52 -11.48 7.81
N LEU A 86 -7.15 -10.21 7.63
CA LEU A 86 -6.80 -9.32 8.74
C LEU A 86 -7.98 -9.10 9.70
N LEU A 87 -9.21 -8.94 9.17
CA LEU A 87 -10.41 -8.88 10.00
C LEU A 87 -10.62 -10.20 10.77
N GLY A 88 -10.48 -11.34 10.09
CA GLY A 88 -10.63 -12.67 10.71
C GLY A 88 -9.62 -12.92 11.83
N ILE A 89 -8.36 -12.51 11.63
CA ILE A 89 -7.32 -12.57 12.66
C ILE A 89 -7.68 -11.65 13.84
N GLY A 90 -8.13 -10.42 13.57
CA GLY A 90 -8.58 -9.50 14.61
C GLY A 90 -9.70 -10.08 15.47
N ALA A 91 -10.70 -10.70 14.84
CA ALA A 91 -11.79 -11.39 15.52
C ALA A 91 -11.29 -12.58 16.34
N ALA A 92 -10.38 -13.41 15.79
CA ALA A 92 -9.81 -14.56 16.48
C ALA A 92 -8.97 -14.17 17.71
N LEU A 93 -8.34 -12.99 17.68
CA LEU A 93 -7.58 -12.43 18.81
C LEU A 93 -8.45 -11.72 19.85
N GLY A 94 -9.78 -11.69 19.66
CA GLY A 94 -10.71 -11.05 20.59
C GLY A 94 -10.61 -9.52 20.60
N MET A 95 -10.22 -8.92 19.48
CA MET A 95 -10.16 -7.47 19.33
C MET A 95 -11.57 -6.86 19.38
N PRO A 96 -11.78 -5.72 20.05
CA PRO A 96 -13.05 -5.00 19.95
C PRO A 96 -13.23 -4.49 18.52
N LEU A 97 -14.29 -4.97 17.87
CA LEU A 97 -14.64 -4.66 16.48
C LEU A 97 -16.02 -3.99 16.47
N ASP A 98 -16.07 -2.69 16.79
CA ASP A 98 -17.33 -1.93 16.80
C ASP A 98 -17.97 -1.92 15.40
N ASN A 99 -17.16 -1.69 14.36
CA ASN A 99 -17.62 -1.63 12.97
C ASN A 99 -16.83 -2.59 12.05
N PRO A 100 -17.11 -3.90 12.08
CA PRO A 100 -16.31 -4.91 11.37
C PRO A 100 -16.42 -4.79 9.85
N LEU A 101 -17.62 -4.48 9.33
CA LEU A 101 -17.84 -4.27 7.90
C LEU A 101 -17.11 -3.02 7.41
N GLY A 102 -17.21 -1.91 8.15
CA GLY A 102 -16.50 -0.67 7.85
C GLY A 102 -14.98 -0.86 7.89
N LEU A 103 -14.46 -1.60 8.87
CA LEU A 103 -13.04 -1.95 8.96
C LEU A 103 -12.57 -2.78 7.77
N TYR A 104 -13.38 -3.76 7.33
CA TYR A 104 -13.10 -4.55 6.13
C TYR A 104 -13.06 -3.69 4.86
N LEU A 105 -14.12 -2.92 4.59
CA LEU A 105 -14.17 -2.09 3.38
C LEU A 105 -13.06 -1.03 3.37
N TYR A 106 -12.79 -0.43 4.52
CA TYR A 106 -11.70 0.53 4.65
C TYR A 106 -10.33 -0.13 4.49
N GLY A 107 -10.14 -1.34 5.02
CA GLY A 107 -8.92 -2.12 4.83
C GLY A 107 -8.65 -2.44 3.36
N VAL A 108 -9.69 -2.86 2.61
CA VAL A 108 -9.60 -3.03 1.16
C VAL A 108 -9.18 -1.74 0.47
N LEU A 109 -9.83 -0.61 0.81
CA LEU A 109 -9.50 0.70 0.24
C LEU A 109 -8.05 1.11 0.54
N ALA A 110 -7.60 0.96 1.79
CA ALA A 110 -6.25 1.32 2.21
C ALA A 110 -5.19 0.49 1.49
N ILE A 111 -5.38 -0.83 1.41
CA ILE A 111 -4.47 -1.74 0.70
C ILE A 111 -4.43 -1.40 -0.81
N ILE A 112 -5.57 -1.10 -1.42
CA ILE A 112 -5.64 -0.64 -2.83
C ILE A 112 -4.91 0.69 -3.00
N ALA A 113 -5.16 1.67 -2.14
CA ALA A 113 -4.55 3.01 -2.22
C ALA A 113 -3.03 2.95 -2.17
N VAL A 114 -2.49 2.25 -1.16
CA VAL A 114 -1.04 2.05 -0.99
C VAL A 114 -0.49 1.18 -2.13
N GLY A 115 -1.19 0.10 -2.46
CA GLY A 115 -0.78 -0.85 -3.49
C GLY A 115 -0.67 -0.23 -4.87
N PHE A 116 -1.69 0.52 -5.29
CA PHE A 116 -1.71 1.19 -6.60
C PHE A 116 -0.65 2.26 -6.68
N THR A 117 -0.51 3.08 -5.63
CA THR A 117 0.53 4.10 -5.55
C THR A 117 1.92 3.47 -5.63
N GLY A 118 2.14 2.38 -4.89
CA GLY A 118 3.38 1.63 -4.92
C GLY A 118 3.73 1.12 -6.31
N ILE A 119 2.78 0.42 -6.95
CA ILE A 119 2.93 -0.11 -8.32
C ILE A 119 3.17 1.03 -9.32
N SER A 120 2.52 2.18 -9.17
CA SER A 120 2.71 3.35 -10.04
C SER A 120 4.11 3.94 -9.93
N ILE A 121 4.63 4.09 -8.71
CA ILE A 121 6.00 4.57 -8.48
C ILE A 121 7.00 3.61 -9.13
N LEU A 122 6.81 2.31 -8.90
CA LEU A 122 7.60 1.25 -9.54
C LEU A 122 7.49 1.27 -11.08
N ALA A 123 6.32 1.54 -11.64
CA ALA A 123 6.13 1.67 -13.08
C ALA A 123 6.80 2.94 -13.64
N ALA A 124 6.92 4.00 -12.84
CA ALA A 124 7.49 5.26 -13.25
C ALA A 124 9.02 5.26 -13.28
N ILE A 125 9.65 4.75 -12.21
CA ILE A 125 11.10 4.84 -12.00
C ILE A 125 11.80 3.48 -11.80
N GLY A 126 11.08 2.36 -11.99
CA GLY A 126 11.67 1.02 -11.92
C GLY A 126 12.02 0.58 -10.50
N SER A 127 13.11 -0.16 -10.34
CA SER A 127 13.58 -0.71 -9.05
C SER A 127 13.92 0.37 -8.02
N ALA A 128 14.34 1.57 -8.46
CA ALA A 128 14.52 2.72 -7.58
C ALA A 128 13.22 3.11 -6.85
N GLY A 129 12.06 2.77 -7.43
CA GLY A 129 10.75 2.94 -6.82
C GLY A 129 10.54 2.15 -5.53
N LEU A 130 11.29 1.07 -5.31
CA LEU A 130 11.26 0.32 -4.06
C LEU A 130 11.72 1.18 -2.88
N LEU A 131 12.83 1.91 -3.04
CA LEU A 131 13.34 2.82 -2.02
C LEU A 131 12.37 3.97 -1.76
N VAL A 132 11.78 4.54 -2.81
CA VAL A 132 10.79 5.61 -2.68
C VAL A 132 9.56 5.12 -1.91
N ASN A 133 9.06 3.93 -2.23
CA ASN A 133 7.93 3.33 -1.51
C ASN A 133 8.27 3.06 -0.04
N MET A 134 9.45 2.49 0.23
CA MET A 134 9.93 2.23 1.59
C MET A 134 9.98 3.52 2.41
N VAL A 135 10.56 4.59 1.84
CA VAL A 135 10.64 5.89 2.51
C VAL A 135 9.24 6.45 2.76
N LEU A 136 8.39 6.45 1.75
CA LEU A 136 7.07 7.05 1.81
C LEU A 136 6.15 6.39 2.85
N PHE A 137 6.00 5.06 2.83
CA PHE A 137 5.01 4.40 3.67
C PHE A 137 5.56 3.76 4.94
N ILE A 138 6.86 3.44 5.03
CA ILE A 138 7.45 2.89 6.27
C ILE A 138 8.24 3.97 7.01
N VAL A 139 9.30 4.53 6.40
CA VAL A 139 10.27 5.38 7.10
C VAL A 139 9.61 6.67 7.61
N LEU A 140 8.82 7.33 6.78
CA LEU A 140 8.09 8.55 7.16
C LEU A 140 6.82 8.21 7.96
N GLY A 141 6.20 7.06 7.72
CA GLY A 141 4.94 6.68 8.33
C GLY A 141 5.01 6.32 9.80
N LEU A 142 6.02 5.54 10.21
CA LEU A 142 6.16 5.14 11.61
C LEU A 142 6.24 6.35 12.58
N PRO A 143 7.15 7.33 12.38
CA PRO A 143 7.29 8.46 13.31
C PRO A 143 6.13 9.45 13.25
N SER A 144 5.41 9.54 12.13
CA SER A 144 4.28 10.47 11.96
C SER A 144 2.91 9.85 12.27
N SER A 145 2.85 8.53 12.49
CA SER A 145 1.60 7.81 12.76
C SER A 145 0.81 8.32 13.97
N GLY A 146 1.49 8.83 15.01
CA GLY A 146 0.85 9.25 16.27
C GLY A 146 0.32 8.07 17.11
N GLY A 147 0.75 6.83 16.82
CA GLY A 147 0.23 5.62 17.45
C GLY A 147 0.79 5.35 18.85
N THR A 148 2.12 5.34 19.00
CA THR A 148 2.80 5.06 20.28
C THR A 148 3.07 6.31 21.12
N VAL A 149 3.26 7.43 20.44
CA VAL A 149 3.45 8.75 21.05
C VAL A 149 2.41 9.68 20.42
N PRO A 150 1.60 10.40 21.22
CA PRO A 150 0.65 11.37 20.70
C PRO A 150 1.36 12.38 19.79
N ILE A 151 0.77 12.68 18.62
CA ILE A 151 1.42 13.55 17.63
C ILE A 151 1.65 14.97 18.19
N GLU A 152 0.81 15.40 19.12
CA GLU A 152 0.89 16.66 19.85
C GLU A 152 2.12 16.74 20.77
N ALA A 153 2.67 15.58 21.17
CA ALA A 153 3.87 15.47 21.98
C ALA A 153 5.15 15.29 21.13
N THR A 154 5.03 15.24 19.80
CA THR A 154 6.17 15.11 18.89
C THR A 154 6.68 16.48 18.41
N PRO A 155 7.92 16.56 17.90
CA PRO A 155 8.42 17.77 17.26
C PRO A 155 7.48 18.30 16.17
N LYS A 156 7.35 19.63 16.07
CA LYS A 156 6.40 20.30 15.16
C LYS A 156 6.48 19.84 13.69
N TYR A 157 7.68 19.47 13.22
CA TYR A 157 7.86 18.99 11.84
C TYR A 157 7.18 17.63 11.59
N LEU A 158 7.12 16.74 12.59
CA LEU A 158 6.38 15.48 12.50
C LEU A 158 4.88 15.72 12.52
N GLY A 159 4.41 16.67 13.33
CA GLY A 159 3.00 17.09 13.32
C GLY A 159 2.57 17.65 11.97
N TRP A 160 3.43 18.43 11.29
CA TRP A 160 3.17 18.88 9.93
C TRP A 160 3.16 17.71 8.92
N LEU A 161 4.13 16.80 8.99
CA LEU A 161 4.20 15.62 8.13
C LEU A 161 2.94 14.74 8.27
N ALA A 162 2.48 14.51 9.49
CA ALA A 162 1.28 13.73 9.81
C ALA A 162 0.02 14.27 9.13
N THR A 163 -0.03 15.55 8.75
CA THR A 163 -1.23 16.14 8.11
C THR A 163 -1.57 15.54 6.75
N PHE A 164 -0.59 14.99 6.04
CA PHE A 164 -0.74 14.39 4.72
C PHE A 164 -0.14 12.99 4.60
N GLU A 165 0.68 12.57 5.56
CA GLU A 165 1.34 11.28 5.50
C GLU A 165 0.32 10.11 5.53
N PRO A 166 0.45 9.10 4.64
CA PRO A 166 -0.54 8.02 4.52
C PRO A 166 -0.81 7.22 5.79
N MET A 167 0.23 6.81 6.54
CA MET A 167 0.11 6.02 7.76
C MET A 167 -0.72 6.73 8.83
N HIS A 168 -0.49 8.01 9.07
CA HIS A 168 -1.26 8.78 10.03
C HIS A 168 -2.75 8.85 9.65
N GLN A 169 -3.04 9.09 8.38
CA GLN A 169 -4.43 9.18 7.91
C GLN A 169 -5.15 7.82 8.00
N VAL A 170 -4.46 6.72 7.68
CA VAL A 170 -4.99 5.36 7.85
C VAL A 170 -5.20 5.02 9.32
N PHE A 171 -4.25 5.37 10.18
CA PHE A 171 -4.38 5.19 11.62
C PHE A 171 -5.62 5.90 12.19
N LEU A 172 -5.86 7.17 11.83
CA LEU A 172 -7.03 7.91 12.31
C LEU A 172 -8.35 7.26 11.88
N ALA A 173 -8.45 6.80 10.63
CA ALA A 173 -9.64 6.13 10.13
C ALA A 173 -9.85 4.76 10.80
N VAL A 174 -8.81 3.94 10.92
CA VAL A 174 -8.86 2.63 11.61
C VAL A 174 -9.25 2.81 13.06
N ARG A 175 -8.62 3.75 13.78
CA ARG A 175 -8.95 4.07 15.17
C ARG A 175 -10.42 4.48 15.31
N SER A 176 -10.92 5.28 14.38
CA SER A 176 -12.33 5.68 14.35
C SER A 176 -13.27 4.50 14.15
N LEU A 177 -12.94 3.55 13.30
CA LEU A 177 -13.78 2.37 13.02
C LEU A 177 -13.77 1.35 14.16
N LEU A 178 -12.65 1.26 14.89
CA LEU A 178 -12.47 0.29 15.96
C LEU A 178 -13.06 0.72 17.30
N TYR A 179 -13.03 2.01 17.60
CA TYR A 179 -13.35 2.53 18.94
C TYR A 179 -14.45 3.60 18.96
N PHE A 180 -14.84 4.12 17.79
CA PHE A 180 -15.77 5.25 17.69
C PHE A 180 -16.85 5.02 16.61
N ASP A 181 -17.14 3.75 16.28
CA ASP A 181 -18.14 3.34 15.29
C ASP A 181 -18.06 4.11 13.95
N GLY A 182 -16.85 4.43 13.49
CA GLY A 182 -16.64 5.17 12.24
C GLY A 182 -17.05 6.64 12.27
N ASN A 183 -17.17 7.26 13.44
CA ASN A 183 -17.55 8.66 13.57
C ASN A 183 -16.60 9.61 12.80
N GLY A 184 -17.18 10.42 11.89
CA GLY A 184 -16.43 11.37 11.07
C GLY A 184 -15.58 12.36 11.89
N ALA A 185 -16.10 12.85 13.02
CA ALA A 185 -15.41 13.78 13.91
C ALA A 185 -14.23 13.13 14.66
N ALA A 186 -14.23 11.80 14.81
CA ALA A 186 -13.13 11.06 15.44
C ALA A 186 -11.94 10.82 14.49
N GLY A 187 -12.07 11.21 13.21
CA GLY A 187 -11.00 11.17 12.21
C GLY A 187 -11.34 10.38 10.95
N PHE A 188 -12.46 9.63 10.92
CA PHE A 188 -12.82 8.79 9.78
C PHE A 188 -12.95 9.57 8.47
N THR A 189 -13.66 10.71 8.47
CA THR A 189 -13.89 11.50 7.24
C THR A 189 -12.58 11.95 6.62
N ARG A 190 -11.66 12.49 7.44
CA ARG A 190 -10.37 12.96 6.95
C ARG A 190 -9.51 11.80 6.45
N GLY A 191 -9.40 10.73 7.25
CA GLY A 191 -8.60 9.57 6.88
C GLY A 191 -9.09 8.91 5.58
N PHE A 192 -10.41 8.75 5.44
CA PHE A 192 -11.05 8.25 4.22
C PHE A 192 -10.71 9.11 3.00
N TRP A 193 -10.95 10.42 3.06
CA TRP A 193 -10.70 11.30 1.92
C TRP A 193 -9.22 11.44 1.58
N MET A 194 -8.32 11.43 2.57
CA MET A 194 -6.88 11.40 2.32
C MET A 194 -6.43 10.08 1.69
N THR A 195 -7.05 8.95 2.05
CA THR A 195 -6.79 7.65 1.41
C THR A 195 -7.22 7.68 -0.05
N VAL A 196 -8.41 8.21 -0.34
CA VAL A 196 -8.93 8.40 -1.70
C VAL A 196 -8.05 9.36 -2.51
N LEU A 197 -7.58 10.44 -1.89
CA LEU A 197 -6.64 11.39 -2.51
C LEU A 197 -5.33 10.69 -2.89
N GLY A 198 -4.74 9.92 -1.97
CA GLY A 198 -3.54 9.13 -2.21
C GLY A 198 -3.72 8.15 -3.37
N LEU A 199 -4.82 7.39 -3.38
CA LEU A 199 -5.18 6.50 -4.49
C LEU A 199 -5.29 7.26 -5.82
N THR A 200 -5.96 8.41 -5.80
CA THR A 200 -6.15 9.25 -7.00
C THR A 200 -4.80 9.71 -7.55
N ILE A 201 -3.90 10.19 -6.69
CA ILE A 201 -2.53 10.58 -7.07
C ILE A 201 -1.78 9.37 -7.65
N GLY A 202 -1.84 8.21 -7.00
CA GLY A 202 -1.22 6.98 -7.47
C GLY A 202 -1.73 6.55 -8.85
N VAL A 203 -3.04 6.57 -9.07
CA VAL A 203 -3.67 6.22 -10.35
C VAL A 203 -3.26 7.21 -11.45
N VAL A 204 -3.36 8.51 -11.19
CA VAL A 204 -3.00 9.55 -12.15
C VAL A 204 -1.53 9.44 -12.53
N LEU A 205 -0.63 9.30 -11.54
CA LEU A 205 0.80 9.11 -11.78
C LEU A 205 1.06 7.90 -12.67
N GLY A 206 0.48 6.74 -12.33
CA GLY A 206 0.66 5.52 -13.09
C GLY A 206 0.17 5.63 -14.52
N LEU A 207 -1.03 6.17 -14.74
CA LEU A 207 -1.62 6.33 -16.08
C LEU A 207 -0.86 7.36 -16.92
N VAL A 208 -0.46 8.50 -16.35
CA VAL A 208 0.26 9.55 -17.07
C VAL A 208 1.64 9.04 -17.51
N VAL A 209 2.39 8.44 -16.58
CA VAL A 209 3.75 7.98 -16.88
C VAL A 209 3.77 6.82 -17.86
N THR A 210 2.88 5.83 -17.69
CA THR A 210 2.81 4.68 -18.63
C THR A 210 2.33 5.10 -20.01
N ARG A 211 1.31 5.98 -20.12
CA ARG A 211 0.90 6.53 -21.43
C ARG A 211 2.00 7.35 -22.09
N PHE A 212 2.76 8.12 -21.32
CA PHE A 212 3.88 8.89 -21.84
C PHE A 212 4.98 7.97 -22.40
N TYR A 213 5.32 6.90 -21.69
CA TYR A 213 6.29 5.91 -22.17
C TYR A 213 5.80 5.14 -23.40
N ASP A 214 4.53 4.71 -23.41
CA ASP A 214 3.93 4.02 -24.55
C ASP A 214 3.92 4.92 -25.80
N ARG A 215 3.57 6.22 -25.66
CA ARG A 215 3.61 7.19 -26.77
C ARG A 215 5.02 7.44 -27.33
N LYS A 216 6.05 7.33 -26.49
CA LYS A 216 7.45 7.50 -26.91
C LYS A 216 8.08 6.22 -27.46
N GLY A 217 7.34 5.12 -27.54
CA GLY A 217 7.88 3.84 -28.03
C GLY A 217 8.97 3.24 -27.15
N LEU A 218 9.04 3.65 -25.88
CA LEU A 218 9.98 3.13 -24.87
C LEU A 218 9.49 1.78 -24.33
N GLU A 219 9.17 0.87 -25.25
CA GLU A 219 8.87 -0.51 -24.94
C GLU A 219 10.08 -1.14 -24.24
N ARG A 220 9.83 -1.98 -23.24
CA ARG A 220 10.87 -2.80 -22.61
C ARG A 220 11.30 -3.87 -23.61
N LYS A 221 12.06 -3.50 -24.64
CA LYS A 221 12.69 -4.44 -25.57
C LYS A 221 14.01 -4.90 -24.95
N PRO A 222 14.32 -6.21 -24.96
CA PRO A 222 15.67 -6.64 -24.65
C PRO A 222 16.63 -5.96 -25.61
N ILE A 223 17.72 -5.38 -25.09
CA ILE A 223 18.83 -4.93 -25.91
C ILE A 223 19.41 -6.20 -26.51
N ASN A 224 19.11 -6.48 -27.78
CA ASN A 224 19.87 -7.47 -28.53
C ASN A 224 21.30 -6.93 -28.61
N ARG A 225 22.14 -7.34 -27.65
CA ARG A 225 23.59 -7.24 -27.80
C ARG A 225 23.90 -8.16 -28.97
N THR A 226 24.04 -7.59 -30.16
CA THR A 226 24.63 -8.26 -31.30
C THR A 226 25.95 -8.85 -30.83
N GLU A 227 26.04 -10.17 -30.77
CA GLU A 227 27.32 -10.85 -30.59
C GLU A 227 28.27 -10.36 -31.70
N PRO A 228 29.55 -10.08 -31.40
CA PRO A 228 30.52 -9.82 -32.45
C PRO A 228 30.56 -11.04 -33.37
N ALA A 229 30.46 -10.82 -34.68
CA ALA A 229 30.59 -11.88 -35.66
C ALA A 229 31.91 -12.66 -35.42
N PRO A 230 31.89 -14.00 -35.41
CA PRO A 230 33.12 -14.76 -35.35
C PRO A 230 33.96 -14.45 -36.60
N ALA A 231 35.23 -14.11 -36.37
CA ALA A 231 36.25 -13.89 -37.40
C ALA A 231 36.72 -15.21 -38.02
#